data_AF-A0A254RLA7-F1
#
_entry.id   AF-A0A254RLA7-F1
#
_cell.length_a   1.000
_cell.length_b   1.000
_cell.length_c   1.000
_cell.angle_alpha   90.00
_cell.angle_beta   90.00
_cell.angle_gamma   90.00
#
_symmetry.space_group_name_H-M   'P 1'
#
loop_
_entity.id
_entity.type
_entity.pdbx_description
1 polymer ?
#
loop_
_entity_poly.entity_id
_entity_poly.type
_entity_poly.pdbx_seq_one_letter_code
_entity_poly.pdbx_strand_id
1 'polypeptide(L)'
;MICFSKKVFACVTLMGVAAFAVPPKTWDAIYKAEGEGDYTSVKVSGNIRMGKYTNYKEVQPVSFKVDDGLFSFSASGNMTVPADKIEKGNFYGLCNSTKEAWVSYFNKPMTFGKEEKIVNIAGVDLACGDDVYALSDLKIKFANPKAQEYWVANLEGREKYLRKQVAELRTAEQQHHADIRSMSSSFTDPRDGQVYRTIKVEGREWFAQNVNYEVPGHSWCYEDKENYCTRSGKLYDLEGARQACPAGWHLPRDREWMDMLVGLTKCYEGVDKCGKFAEKMKATTGWHGGGGTDEYGFSVYSSGYRKVIGKSTVRYEEMGEYAGFWSAQNGRNETIWLWSMGRMSDQMVRQLVPNNAKNNAYSVRCINGN
;
A
#
# COMPACT_ATOMS: atom_id res chain seq x y z
N MET A 1 -56.59 -30.09 44.43
CA MET A 1 -56.35 -28.64 44.58
C MET A 1 -54.87 -28.43 44.84
N ILE A 2 -54.27 -27.42 44.19
CA ILE A 2 -52.94 -26.82 44.43
C ILE A 2 -51.80 -27.25 43.48
N CYS A 3 -51.45 -26.25 42.64
CA CYS A 3 -50.20 -25.82 42.02
C CYS A 3 -49.47 -26.63 40.93
N PHE A 4 -49.66 -26.17 39.69
CA PHE A 4 -48.67 -26.19 38.61
C PHE A 4 -47.52 -25.20 38.89
N SER A 5 -46.27 -25.64 38.70
CA SER A 5 -45.10 -24.76 38.57
C SER A 5 -44.47 -24.96 37.19
N LYS A 6 -44.42 -23.88 36.39
CA LYS A 6 -43.79 -23.81 35.07
C LYS A 6 -42.28 -23.58 35.25
N LYS A 7 -41.42 -24.42 34.67
CA LYS A 7 -40.01 -24.07 34.42
C LYS A 7 -39.88 -23.53 33.00
N VAL A 8 -39.55 -22.25 32.89
CA VAL A 8 -39.13 -21.58 31.65
C VAL A 8 -37.63 -21.85 31.48
N PHE A 9 -37.25 -22.55 30.41
CA PHE A 9 -35.86 -22.63 29.97
C PHE A 9 -35.61 -21.44 29.02
N ALA A 10 -34.93 -20.41 29.51
CA ALA A 10 -34.42 -19.33 28.69
C ALA A 10 -33.12 -19.80 28.02
N CYS A 11 -33.18 -20.07 26.71
CA CYS A 11 -32.00 -20.35 25.90
C CYS A 11 -31.34 -19.00 25.56
N VAL A 12 -30.36 -18.59 26.36
CA VAL A 12 -29.54 -17.40 26.09
C VAL A 12 -28.52 -17.79 25.03
N THR A 13 -28.83 -17.52 23.76
CA THR A 13 -27.86 -17.55 22.68
C THR A 13 -26.91 -16.35 22.85
N LEU A 14 -25.72 -16.59 23.40
CA LEU A 14 -24.57 -15.69 23.27
C LEU A 14 -24.18 -15.62 21.79
N MET A 15 -24.72 -14.65 21.06
CA MET A 15 -24.10 -14.19 19.82
C MET A 15 -22.85 -13.39 20.19
N GLY A 16 -21.71 -14.08 20.20
CA GLY A 16 -20.41 -13.41 20.18
C GLY A 16 -20.26 -12.70 18.83
N VAL A 17 -20.51 -11.40 18.81
CA VAL A 17 -20.11 -10.54 17.70
C VAL A 17 -18.59 -10.45 17.78
N ALA A 18 -17.91 -11.28 16.99
CA ALA A 18 -16.51 -11.05 16.67
C ALA A 18 -16.46 -9.75 15.86
N ALA A 19 -16.28 -8.63 16.55
CA ALA A 19 -15.89 -7.38 15.91
C ALA A 19 -14.55 -7.65 15.25
N PHE A 20 -14.55 -7.81 13.93
CA PHE A 20 -13.33 -7.74 13.14
C PHE A 20 -12.78 -6.32 13.33
N ALA A 21 -11.88 -6.15 14.29
CA ALA A 21 -11.16 -4.91 14.47
C ALA A 21 -10.43 -4.64 13.15
N VAL A 22 -10.70 -3.48 12.55
CA VAL A 22 -9.94 -3.00 11.40
C VAL A 22 -8.47 -3.05 11.82
N PRO A 23 -7.58 -3.71 11.05
CA PRO A 23 -6.17 -3.73 11.40
C PRO A 23 -5.67 -2.28 11.52
N PRO A 24 -4.87 -1.97 12.55
CA PRO A 24 -4.38 -0.62 12.77
C PRO A 24 -3.61 -0.16 11.53
N LYS A 25 -3.96 1.02 11.01
CA LYS A 25 -3.38 1.56 9.76
C LYS A 25 -1.91 1.96 9.90
N THR A 26 -1.44 2.14 11.13
CA THR A 26 -0.09 2.60 11.46
C THR A 26 0.38 1.94 12.75
N TRP A 27 1.70 1.87 12.95
CA TRP A 27 2.28 1.21 14.13
C TRP A 27 2.03 1.98 15.44
N ASP A 28 1.81 3.29 15.38
CA ASP A 28 1.47 4.14 16.52
C ASP A 28 0.00 4.01 16.95
N ALA A 29 -0.89 3.65 16.02
CA ALA A 29 -2.28 3.27 16.33
C ALA A 29 -2.34 1.99 17.18
N ILE A 30 -1.39 1.05 17.03
CA ILE A 30 -1.25 -0.13 17.92
C ILE A 30 -1.05 0.32 19.37
N TYR A 31 -0.30 1.39 19.58
CA TYR A 31 -0.02 1.97 20.89
C TYR A 31 -1.07 3.00 21.34
N LYS A 32 -2.08 3.29 20.51
CA LYS A 32 -3.08 4.35 20.74
C LYS A 32 -2.44 5.73 20.91
N ALA A 33 -1.38 6.01 20.15
CA ALA A 33 -0.55 7.20 20.24
C ALA A 33 -0.34 7.83 18.85
N GLU A 34 -1.42 7.97 18.08
CA GLU A 34 -1.39 8.45 16.69
C GLU A 34 -0.72 9.83 16.58
N GLY A 35 0.34 9.91 15.79
CA GLY A 35 1.14 11.11 15.58
C GLY A 35 2.14 11.44 16.70
N GLU A 36 2.21 10.62 17.76
CA GLU A 36 3.16 10.81 18.86
C GLU A 36 4.44 9.96 18.71
N GLY A 37 4.36 8.92 17.87
CA GLY A 37 5.49 8.04 17.56
C GLY A 37 6.38 8.62 16.47
N ASP A 38 7.68 8.35 16.57
CA ASP A 38 8.66 8.73 15.55
C ASP A 38 9.39 7.48 15.02
N TYR A 39 9.90 7.57 13.79
CA TYR A 39 10.55 6.49 13.07
C TYR A 39 11.81 7.03 12.39
N THR A 40 12.96 6.62 12.91
CA THR A 40 14.25 7.16 12.47
C THR A 40 15.25 6.06 12.17
N SER A 41 16.15 6.32 11.23
CA SER A 41 17.29 5.45 10.99
C SER A 41 18.37 5.70 12.03
N VAL A 42 19.05 4.62 12.42
CA VAL A 42 20.15 4.61 13.38
C VAL A 42 21.27 3.74 12.85
N LYS A 43 22.50 4.15 13.15
CA LYS A 43 23.69 3.42 12.73
C LYS A 43 23.91 2.18 13.59
N VAL A 44 24.12 1.05 12.92
CA VAL A 44 24.53 -0.19 13.57
C VAL A 44 26.04 -0.15 13.82
N SER A 45 26.42 -0.35 15.08
CA SER A 45 27.82 -0.43 15.50
C SER A 45 28.34 -1.86 15.47
N GLY A 46 29.58 -2.03 14.98
CA GLY A 46 30.21 -3.34 14.86
C GLY A 46 29.68 -4.17 13.67
N ASN A 47 29.60 -5.49 13.87
CA ASN A 47 29.11 -6.45 12.87
C ASN A 47 27.73 -6.97 13.27
N ILE A 48 26.89 -7.19 12.26
CA ILE A 48 25.59 -7.84 12.42
C ILE A 48 25.82 -9.34 12.46
N ARG A 49 25.31 -10.00 13.51
CA ARG A 49 25.41 -11.44 13.69
C ARG A 49 24.10 -12.07 13.26
N MET A 50 24.15 -12.92 12.24
CA MET A 50 23.00 -13.68 11.76
C MET A 50 23.26 -15.17 11.92
N GLY A 51 22.25 -15.92 12.35
CA GLY A 51 22.28 -17.38 12.25
C GLY A 51 22.04 -17.80 10.82
N LYS A 52 22.89 -18.69 10.30
CA LYS A 52 22.73 -19.30 8.98
C LYS A 52 21.99 -20.61 9.17
N TYR A 53 20.68 -20.65 8.89
CA TYR A 53 19.97 -21.92 8.89
C TYR A 53 20.13 -22.59 7.52
N THR A 54 20.70 -23.78 7.52
CA THR A 54 20.94 -24.59 6.31
C THR A 54 19.73 -25.40 5.87
N ASN A 55 18.65 -25.41 6.67
CA ASN A 55 17.41 -26.15 6.39
C ASN A 55 16.18 -25.21 6.47
N TYR A 56 15.79 -24.65 5.32
CA TYR A 56 14.44 -24.21 4.93
C TYR A 56 13.55 -23.52 5.98
N LYS A 57 14.09 -22.62 6.81
CA LYS A 57 13.24 -21.66 7.53
C LYS A 57 13.56 -20.27 7.02
N GLU A 58 12.52 -19.61 6.49
CA GLU A 58 12.54 -18.19 6.10
C GLU A 58 12.89 -17.28 7.30
N VAL A 59 12.81 -17.81 8.53
CA VAL A 59 13.17 -17.10 9.75
C VAL A 59 14.68 -17.09 9.97
N GLN A 60 15.30 -15.91 9.95
CA GLN A 60 16.71 -15.69 10.25
C GLN A 60 16.86 -15.01 11.63
N PRO A 61 17.61 -15.59 12.58
CA PRO A 61 17.84 -14.97 13.87
C PRO A 61 18.97 -13.97 13.70
N VAL A 62 18.77 -12.77 14.23
CA VAL A 62 19.71 -11.66 14.08
C VAL A 62 20.01 -11.02 15.43
N SER A 63 21.23 -10.53 15.58
CA SER A 63 21.59 -9.62 16.67
C SER A 63 22.61 -8.59 16.21
N PHE A 64 22.45 -7.36 16.72
CA PHE A 64 23.34 -6.24 16.42
C PHE A 64 23.31 -5.20 17.53
N LYS A 65 24.25 -4.27 17.47
CA LYS A 65 24.35 -3.16 18.43
C LYS A 65 24.03 -1.85 17.73
N VAL A 66 23.32 -0.98 18.42
CA VAL A 66 23.07 0.40 18.03
C VAL A 66 23.78 1.28 19.05
N ASP A 67 24.63 2.17 18.55
CA ASP A 67 25.27 3.20 19.36
C ASP A 67 25.31 4.48 18.53
N ASP A 68 24.23 5.25 18.60
CA ASP A 68 23.98 6.41 17.76
C ASP A 68 23.26 7.51 18.57
N GLY A 69 24.07 8.42 19.12
CA GLY A 69 23.62 9.53 19.96
C GLY A 69 22.78 9.09 21.17
N LEU A 70 21.47 9.31 21.04
CA LEU A 70 20.46 9.04 22.09
C LEU A 70 20.09 7.55 22.17
N PHE A 71 20.42 6.76 21.15
CA PHE A 71 20.19 5.33 21.12
C PHE A 71 21.47 4.57 21.50
N SER A 72 21.39 3.74 22.54
CA SER A 72 22.51 2.87 22.94
C SER A 72 21.99 1.55 23.51
N PHE A 73 21.81 0.56 22.64
CA PHE A 73 21.25 -0.75 22.97
C PHE A 73 21.75 -1.86 22.02
N SER A 74 21.59 -3.11 22.44
CA SER A 74 21.70 -4.28 21.58
C SER A 74 20.31 -4.81 21.28
N ALA A 75 20.02 -5.06 20.01
CA ALA A 75 18.79 -5.72 19.57
C ALA A 75 19.10 -7.16 19.17
N SER A 76 18.15 -8.05 19.48
CA SER A 76 18.13 -9.40 18.94
C SER A 76 16.70 -9.84 18.69
N GLY A 77 16.50 -10.67 17.68
CA GLY A 77 15.17 -11.12 17.27
C GLY A 77 15.26 -11.98 16.02
N ASN A 78 14.13 -12.13 15.35
CA ASN A 78 13.95 -12.97 14.18
C ASN A 78 13.39 -12.11 13.03
N MET A 79 13.98 -12.22 11.84
CA MET A 79 13.45 -11.63 10.61
C MET A 79 12.92 -12.74 9.69
N THR A 80 11.85 -12.47 8.96
CA THR A 80 11.36 -13.37 7.91
C THR A 80 11.91 -12.89 6.57
N VAL A 81 12.68 -13.73 5.90
CA VAL A 81 13.35 -13.43 4.64
C VAL A 81 13.01 -14.55 3.63
N PRO A 82 12.50 -14.20 2.44
CA PRO A 82 12.25 -15.18 1.39
C PRO A 82 13.49 -16.01 1.05
N ALA A 83 13.31 -17.31 0.83
CA ALA A 83 14.44 -18.23 0.58
C ALA A 83 15.26 -17.83 -0.65
N ASP A 84 14.62 -17.31 -1.69
CA ASP A 84 15.30 -16.88 -2.93
C ASP A 84 16.24 -15.69 -2.68
N LYS A 85 15.90 -14.76 -1.77
CA LYS A 85 16.78 -13.65 -1.36
C LYS A 85 18.02 -14.15 -0.61
N ILE A 86 17.86 -15.18 0.21
CA ILE A 86 18.97 -15.79 0.96
C ILE A 86 19.89 -16.56 0.00
N GLU A 87 19.33 -17.34 -0.91
CA GLU A 87 20.07 -18.26 -1.79
C GLU A 87 20.73 -17.55 -2.98
N LYS A 88 20.03 -16.60 -3.62
CA LYS A 88 20.53 -15.93 -4.83
C LYS A 88 21.31 -14.66 -4.53
N GLY A 89 21.17 -14.11 -3.33
CA GLY A 89 21.79 -12.85 -2.93
C GLY A 89 22.97 -13.04 -1.99
N ASN A 90 23.92 -12.09 -2.00
CA ASN A 90 24.85 -11.90 -0.88
C ASN A 90 24.12 -11.26 0.31
N PHE A 91 22.98 -11.83 0.75
CA PHE A 91 22.07 -11.23 1.71
C PHE A 91 22.80 -10.88 3.03
N TYR A 92 23.50 -11.85 3.61
CA TYR A 92 24.26 -11.65 4.84
C TYR A 92 25.34 -10.57 4.71
N GLY A 93 26.05 -10.54 3.58
CA GLY A 93 27.06 -9.52 3.30
C GLY A 93 26.44 -8.13 3.09
N LEU A 94 25.29 -8.08 2.42
CA LEU A 94 24.53 -6.86 2.15
C LEU A 94 24.09 -6.22 3.47
N CYS A 95 23.42 -6.97 4.36
CA CYS A 95 23.05 -6.48 5.68
C CYS A 95 24.27 -5.94 6.46
N ASN A 96 25.38 -6.68 6.46
CA ASN A 96 26.59 -6.27 7.18
C ASN A 96 27.33 -5.08 6.52
N SER A 97 27.06 -4.79 5.25
CA SER A 97 27.55 -3.61 4.55
C SER A 97 26.67 -2.38 4.78
N THR A 98 25.35 -2.55 4.84
CA THR A 98 24.37 -1.48 5.08
C THR A 98 24.53 -0.85 6.46
N LYS A 99 24.67 -1.68 7.51
CA LYS A 99 24.87 -1.22 8.90
C LYS A 99 23.89 -0.14 9.36
N GLU A 100 22.63 -0.30 8.99
CA GLU A 100 21.55 0.62 9.34
C GLU A 100 20.37 -0.18 9.91
N ALA A 101 19.77 0.36 10.97
CA ALA A 101 18.54 -0.13 11.54
C ALA A 101 17.56 1.03 11.63
N TRP A 102 16.27 0.71 11.65
CA TRP A 102 15.22 1.69 11.81
C TRP A 102 14.49 1.44 13.12
N VAL A 103 14.28 2.49 13.89
CA VAL A 103 13.74 2.41 15.25
C VAL A 103 12.44 3.20 15.33
N SER A 104 11.38 2.50 15.72
CA SER A 104 10.15 3.13 16.17
C SER A 104 10.21 3.36 17.66
N TYR A 105 9.93 4.58 18.09
CA TYR A 105 10.02 4.95 19.49
C TYR A 105 9.00 6.03 19.86
N PHE A 106 8.68 6.10 21.15
CA PHE A 106 7.87 7.16 21.73
C PHE A 106 8.69 7.99 22.71
N ASN A 107 8.21 9.20 22.98
CA ASN A 107 8.80 10.15 23.94
C ASN A 107 10.19 10.67 23.57
N LYS A 108 10.53 11.83 24.14
CA LYS A 108 11.85 12.48 24.02
C LYS A 108 12.90 11.82 24.92
N PRO A 109 14.20 12.17 24.79
CA PRO A 109 15.27 11.62 25.62
C PRO A 109 14.98 11.71 27.11
N MET A 110 15.27 10.63 27.84
CA MET A 110 15.16 10.55 29.29
C MET A 110 16.54 10.53 29.94
N THR A 111 16.68 11.18 31.09
CA THR A 111 17.95 11.24 31.81
C THR A 111 18.15 10.01 32.70
N PHE A 112 19.22 9.25 32.44
CA PHE A 112 19.64 8.10 33.24
C PHE A 112 21.04 8.33 33.82
N GLY A 113 21.08 8.95 35.01
CA GLY A 113 22.33 9.37 35.63
C GLY A 113 22.89 10.62 34.95
N LYS A 114 24.00 10.49 34.21
CA LYS A 114 24.64 11.60 33.47
C LYS A 114 24.38 11.56 31.97
N GLU A 115 23.61 10.59 31.50
CA GLU A 115 23.34 10.36 30.08
C GLU A 115 21.87 10.60 29.78
N GLU A 116 21.60 11.14 28.59
CA GLU A 116 20.25 11.16 28.01
C GLU A 116 20.13 10.03 27.01
N LYS A 117 19.09 9.19 27.17
CA LYS A 117 18.84 8.05 26.29
C LYS A 117 17.35 7.91 25.97
N ILE A 118 17.07 7.47 24.75
CA ILE A 118 15.73 7.05 24.33
C ILE A 118 15.59 5.55 24.61
N VAL A 119 14.59 5.20 25.42
CA VAL A 119 14.39 3.80 25.87
C VAL A 119 13.02 3.23 25.49
N ASN A 120 12.05 4.07 25.15
CA ASN A 120 10.70 3.63 24.79
C ASN A 120 10.66 3.18 23.33
N ILE A 121 11.24 2.02 23.07
CA ILE A 121 11.35 1.42 21.74
C ILE A 121 10.13 0.52 21.47
N ALA A 122 9.39 0.87 20.43
CA ALA A 122 8.18 0.21 19.97
C ALA A 122 8.42 -0.80 18.83
N GLY A 123 9.54 -0.69 18.13
CA GLY A 123 9.90 -1.62 17.06
C GLY A 123 11.31 -1.35 16.57
N VAL A 124 11.95 -2.40 16.03
CA VAL A 124 13.27 -2.30 15.41
C VAL A 124 13.24 -3.10 14.12
N ASP A 125 13.69 -2.49 13.04
CA ASP A 125 13.85 -3.13 11.74
C ASP A 125 15.31 -3.03 11.29
N LEU A 126 15.79 -4.00 10.53
CA LEU A 126 17.14 -4.00 9.98
C LEU A 126 17.12 -3.76 8.48
N ALA A 127 17.94 -2.83 8.00
CA ALA A 127 18.12 -2.60 6.58
C ALA A 127 19.19 -3.55 5.99
N CYS A 128 18.86 -4.14 4.85
CA CYS A 128 19.73 -5.01 4.06
C CYS A 128 19.64 -4.61 2.59
N GLY A 129 20.46 -3.64 2.20
CA GLY A 129 20.36 -2.95 0.91
C GLY A 129 19.16 -2.01 0.90
N ASP A 130 18.31 -2.13 -0.11
CA ASP A 130 17.10 -1.30 -0.27
C ASP A 130 15.87 -1.87 0.46
N ASP A 131 15.98 -3.09 1.01
CA ASP A 131 14.90 -3.76 1.73
C ASP A 131 15.13 -3.64 3.25
N VAL A 132 14.05 -3.44 4.01
CA VAL A 132 14.03 -3.34 5.48
C VAL A 132 13.23 -4.52 6.03
N TYR A 133 13.72 -5.16 7.09
CA TYR A 133 13.13 -6.37 7.69
C TYR A 133 12.79 -6.16 9.16
N ALA A 134 11.53 -6.39 9.53
CA ALA A 134 11.09 -6.20 10.90
C ALA A 134 11.61 -7.30 11.84
N LEU A 135 12.04 -6.93 13.05
CA LEU A 135 12.44 -7.92 14.05
C LEU A 135 11.21 -8.36 14.86
N SER A 136 10.82 -9.61 14.66
CA SER A 136 9.94 -10.36 15.57
C SER A 136 10.72 -10.92 16.77
N ASP A 137 10.01 -11.32 17.83
CA ASP A 137 10.60 -11.78 19.09
C ASP A 137 11.68 -10.81 19.66
N LEU A 138 11.45 -9.51 19.45
CA LEU A 138 12.41 -8.46 19.75
C LEU A 138 12.80 -8.44 21.24
N LYS A 139 14.10 -8.55 21.47
CA LYS A 139 14.75 -8.37 22.77
C LYS A 139 15.73 -7.21 22.69
N ILE A 140 15.63 -6.31 23.66
CA ILE A 140 16.44 -5.09 23.74
C ILE A 140 17.25 -5.12 25.03
N LYS A 141 18.55 -4.84 24.92
CA LYS A 141 19.44 -4.68 26.07
C LYS A 141 20.15 -3.33 25.98
N PHE A 142 19.79 -2.40 26.85
CA PHE A 142 20.43 -1.09 26.95
C PHE A 142 21.84 -1.20 27.54
N ALA A 143 22.75 -0.35 27.05
CA ALA A 143 24.11 -0.28 27.57
C ALA A 143 24.17 0.34 28.98
N ASN A 144 23.31 1.34 29.23
CA ASN A 144 23.20 2.00 30.52
C ASN A 144 22.36 1.14 31.50
N PRO A 145 22.90 0.74 32.67
CA PRO A 145 22.19 -0.13 33.61
C PRO A 145 20.87 0.45 34.14
N LYS A 146 20.80 1.77 34.39
CA LYS A 146 19.58 2.42 34.86
C LYS A 146 18.50 2.47 33.79
N ALA A 147 18.90 2.69 32.53
CA ALA A 147 18.00 2.57 31.39
C ALA A 147 17.46 1.14 31.24
N GLN A 148 18.33 0.13 31.44
CA GLN A 148 17.94 -1.27 31.42
C GLN A 148 16.95 -1.61 32.54
N GLU A 149 17.21 -1.15 33.77
CA GLU A 149 16.28 -1.33 34.91
C GLU A 149 14.92 -0.71 34.61
N TYR A 150 14.89 0.52 34.06
CA TYR A 150 13.66 1.17 33.64
C TYR A 150 12.91 0.37 32.57
N TRP A 151 13.61 -0.08 31.53
CA TRP A 151 13.03 -0.90 30.45
C TRP A 151 12.38 -2.18 31.00
N VAL A 152 13.09 -2.95 31.81
CA VAL A 152 12.60 -4.20 32.40
C VAL A 152 11.37 -3.95 33.27
N ALA A 153 11.42 -2.92 34.12
CA ALA A 153 10.34 -2.61 35.05
C ALA A 153 9.08 -2.03 34.38
N ASN A 154 9.25 -1.31 33.26
CA ASN A 154 8.17 -0.49 32.68
C ASN A 154 7.67 -0.93 31.32
N LEU A 155 8.55 -1.40 30.45
CA LEU A 155 8.24 -1.52 29.03
C LEU A 155 8.34 -2.97 28.57
N GLU A 156 9.39 -3.71 28.96
CA GLU A 156 9.74 -5.01 28.40
C GLU A 156 8.59 -6.01 28.40
N GLY A 157 7.96 -6.21 29.57
CA GLY A 157 6.82 -7.12 29.72
C GLY A 157 5.50 -6.50 29.26
N ARG A 158 5.21 -5.26 29.68
CA ARG A 158 3.90 -4.61 29.48
C ARG A 158 3.56 -4.40 28.00
N GLU A 159 4.56 -4.02 27.21
CA GLU A 159 4.39 -3.69 25.79
C GLU A 159 4.86 -4.81 24.85
N LYS A 160 5.23 -5.98 25.40
CA LYS A 160 5.72 -7.12 24.60
C LYS A 160 4.75 -7.49 23.49
N TYR A 161 3.46 -7.53 23.82
CA TYR A 161 2.42 -7.86 22.87
C TYR A 161 2.24 -6.78 21.80
N LEU A 162 2.34 -5.50 22.16
CA LEU A 162 2.26 -4.38 21.21
C LEU A 162 3.44 -4.41 20.22
N ARG A 163 4.67 -4.61 20.70
CA ARG A 163 5.85 -4.80 19.83
C ARG A 163 5.69 -5.97 18.87
N LYS A 164 5.10 -7.07 19.34
CA LYS A 164 4.78 -8.22 18.49
C LYS A 164 3.80 -7.84 17.39
N GLN A 165 2.74 -7.10 17.70
CA GLN A 165 1.79 -6.61 16.70
C GLN A 165 2.45 -5.66 15.68
N VAL A 166 3.38 -4.79 16.12
CA VAL A 166 4.15 -3.93 15.19
C VAL A 166 5.00 -4.77 14.24
N ALA A 167 5.70 -5.79 14.74
CA ALA A 167 6.49 -6.68 13.89
C ALA A 167 5.62 -7.48 12.90
N GLU A 168 4.46 -7.96 13.34
CA GLU A 168 3.48 -8.66 12.48
C GLU A 168 2.93 -7.73 11.39
N LEU A 169 2.53 -6.50 11.75
CA LEU A 169 2.07 -5.48 10.79
C LEU A 169 3.13 -5.23 9.72
N ARG A 170 4.37 -4.96 10.12
CA ARG A 170 5.47 -4.66 9.18
C ARG A 170 5.86 -5.84 8.32
N THR A 171 5.84 -7.05 8.88
CA THR A 171 6.13 -8.27 8.12
C THR A 171 5.05 -8.48 7.06
N ALA A 172 3.78 -8.23 7.39
CA ALA A 172 2.68 -8.28 6.43
C ALA A 172 2.83 -7.21 5.34
N GLU A 173 3.19 -5.97 5.69
CA GLU A 173 3.48 -4.90 4.72
C GLU A 173 4.66 -5.26 3.80
N GLN A 174 5.73 -5.83 4.36
CA GLN A 174 6.91 -6.27 3.60
C GLN A 174 6.57 -7.37 2.61
N GLN A 175 5.88 -8.42 3.06
CA GLN A 175 5.45 -9.52 2.19
C GLN A 175 4.52 -8.99 1.09
N HIS A 176 3.59 -8.12 1.46
CA HIS A 176 2.65 -7.53 0.54
C HIS A 176 3.33 -6.70 -0.56
N HIS A 177 4.29 -5.85 -0.20
CA HIS A 177 5.09 -5.10 -1.17
C HIS A 177 5.95 -6.02 -2.05
N ALA A 178 6.47 -7.11 -1.50
CA ALA A 178 7.21 -8.11 -2.27
C ALA A 178 6.30 -8.83 -3.28
N ASP A 179 5.07 -9.17 -2.87
CA ASP A 179 4.07 -9.79 -3.74
C ASP A 179 3.69 -8.85 -4.88
N ILE A 180 3.37 -7.58 -4.59
CA ILE A 180 3.11 -6.55 -5.61
C ILE A 180 4.31 -6.44 -6.57
N ARG A 181 5.54 -6.36 -6.04
CA ARG A 181 6.76 -6.25 -6.85
C ARG A 181 6.93 -7.46 -7.76
N SER A 182 6.68 -8.67 -7.26
CA SER A 182 6.77 -9.93 -8.02
C SER A 182 5.73 -10.04 -9.13
N MET A 183 4.55 -9.45 -8.93
CA MET A 183 3.49 -9.38 -9.94
C MET A 183 3.65 -8.19 -10.89
N SER A 184 4.61 -7.30 -10.62
CA SER A 184 4.85 -6.11 -11.41
C SER A 184 5.99 -6.29 -12.41
N SER A 185 5.85 -5.63 -13.55
CA SER A 185 6.92 -5.48 -14.53
C SER A 185 7.00 -4.01 -14.97
N SER A 186 7.86 -3.71 -15.93
CA SER A 186 7.89 -2.42 -16.60
C SER A 186 7.72 -2.57 -18.10
N PHE A 187 7.09 -1.58 -18.72
CA PHE A 187 6.92 -1.45 -20.14
C PHE A 187 7.37 -0.05 -20.57
N THR A 188 8.31 0.02 -21.50
CA THR A 188 8.74 1.28 -22.12
C THR A 188 7.96 1.46 -23.41
N ASP A 189 7.16 2.52 -23.50
CA ASP A 189 6.44 2.85 -24.71
C ASP A 189 7.43 3.29 -25.81
N PRO A 190 7.51 2.57 -26.94
CA PRO A 190 8.48 2.86 -27.99
C PRO A 190 8.19 4.18 -28.73
N ARG A 191 7.00 4.77 -28.54
CA ARG A 191 6.59 5.99 -29.24
C ARG A 191 7.17 7.25 -28.62
N ASP A 192 7.36 7.26 -27.29
CA ASP A 192 7.79 8.45 -26.53
C ASP A 192 8.86 8.15 -25.45
N GLY A 193 9.20 6.88 -25.20
CA GLY A 193 10.16 6.47 -24.18
C GLY A 193 9.59 6.45 -22.76
N GLN A 194 8.30 6.72 -22.56
CA GLN A 194 7.68 6.71 -21.23
C GLN A 194 7.69 5.29 -20.67
N VAL A 195 8.20 5.15 -19.44
CA VAL A 195 8.20 3.87 -18.71
C VAL A 195 6.95 3.80 -17.84
N TYR A 196 6.17 2.74 -18.02
CA TYR A 196 5.01 2.39 -17.21
C TYR A 196 5.34 1.16 -16.39
N ARG A 197 4.92 1.15 -15.12
CA ARG A 197 4.84 -0.07 -14.34
C ARG A 197 3.60 -0.83 -14.80
N THR A 198 3.72 -2.14 -14.92
CA THR A 198 2.60 -3.02 -15.24
C THR A 198 2.33 -3.94 -14.07
N ILE A 199 1.10 -4.43 -13.93
CA ILE A 199 0.75 -5.53 -13.03
C ILE A 199 0.10 -6.66 -13.81
N LYS A 200 0.34 -7.90 -13.38
CA LYS A 200 -0.28 -9.08 -13.97
C LYS A 200 -1.51 -9.51 -13.16
N VAL A 201 -2.67 -9.53 -13.81
CA VAL A 201 -3.95 -9.96 -13.23
C VAL A 201 -4.56 -11.02 -14.13
N GLU A 202 -4.79 -12.23 -13.59
CA GLU A 202 -5.39 -13.35 -14.32
C GLU A 202 -4.75 -13.63 -15.70
N GLY A 203 -3.41 -13.54 -15.76
CA GLY A 203 -2.65 -13.82 -16.98
C GLY A 203 -2.53 -12.66 -17.98
N ARG A 204 -3.21 -11.54 -17.74
CA ARG A 204 -3.08 -10.31 -18.55
C ARG A 204 -2.31 -9.24 -17.81
N GLU A 205 -1.61 -8.41 -18.55
CA GLU A 205 -0.85 -7.29 -18.00
C GLU A 205 -1.61 -5.99 -18.19
N TRP A 206 -1.59 -5.17 -17.15
CA TRP A 206 -2.27 -3.89 -17.08
C TRP A 206 -1.29 -2.79 -16.73
N PHE A 207 -1.49 -1.60 -17.29
CA PHE A 207 -0.76 -0.43 -16.83
C PHE A 207 -1.21 -0.05 -15.40
N ALA A 208 -0.23 0.04 -14.51
CA ALA A 208 -0.42 0.50 -13.14
C ALA A 208 -0.36 2.03 -13.01
N GLN A 209 -0.02 2.76 -14.08
CA GLN A 209 -0.19 4.21 -14.18
C GLN A 209 -1.15 4.58 -15.32
N ASN A 210 -1.70 5.80 -15.23
CA ASN A 210 -2.46 6.39 -16.32
C ASN A 210 -1.52 6.65 -17.51
N VAL A 211 -2.04 6.45 -18.72
CA VAL A 211 -1.27 6.72 -19.95
C VAL A 211 -0.92 8.20 -20.03
N ASN A 212 0.32 8.51 -20.43
CA ASN A 212 0.85 9.86 -20.56
C ASN A 212 1.33 10.19 -21.99
N TYR A 213 0.84 9.46 -22.98
CA TYR A 213 1.15 9.65 -24.39
C TYR A 213 0.43 10.88 -24.96
N GLU A 214 1.14 11.77 -25.65
CA GLU A 214 0.52 12.93 -26.30
C GLU A 214 -0.23 12.50 -27.57
N VAL A 215 -1.54 12.74 -27.59
CA VAL A 215 -2.37 12.65 -28.80
C VAL A 215 -2.78 14.07 -29.19
N PRO A 216 -2.17 14.65 -30.26
CA PRO A 216 -2.38 16.04 -30.63
C PRO A 216 -3.87 16.41 -30.75
N GLY A 217 -4.30 17.41 -30.00
CA GLY A 217 -5.68 17.90 -30.02
C GLY A 217 -6.69 17.04 -29.24
N HIS A 218 -6.28 15.90 -28.69
CA HIS A 218 -7.15 14.94 -28.00
C HIS A 218 -6.67 14.52 -26.61
N SER A 219 -5.54 15.08 -26.15
CA SER A 219 -4.99 14.84 -24.81
C SER A 219 -4.60 16.15 -24.12
N TRP A 220 -4.78 16.19 -22.80
CA TRP A 220 -4.46 17.37 -21.98
C TRP A 220 -3.91 16.96 -20.61
N CYS A 221 -3.03 17.79 -20.07
CA CYS A 221 -2.75 17.76 -18.64
C CYS A 221 -3.89 18.45 -17.89
N TYR A 222 -4.15 18.02 -16.65
CA TYR A 222 -5.08 18.76 -15.80
C TYR A 222 -4.60 20.21 -15.65
N GLU A 223 -5.50 21.19 -15.80
CA GLU A 223 -5.16 22.63 -15.83
C GLU A 223 -4.08 23.03 -16.85
N ASP A 224 -3.82 22.18 -17.85
CA ASP A 224 -2.74 22.37 -18.83
C ASP A 224 -1.35 22.53 -18.19
N LYS A 225 -1.12 21.92 -17.00
CA LYS A 225 0.18 21.94 -16.31
C LYS A 225 0.86 20.57 -16.32
N GLU A 226 2.10 20.55 -16.77
CA GLU A 226 2.90 19.33 -16.96
C GLU A 226 3.08 18.50 -15.68
N ASN A 227 3.19 19.15 -14.52
CA ASN A 227 3.34 18.46 -13.24
C ASN A 227 2.17 17.53 -12.91
N TYR A 228 0.95 17.82 -13.39
CA TYR A 228 -0.19 16.91 -13.26
C TYR A 228 -0.08 15.73 -14.23
N CYS A 229 0.43 15.91 -15.44
CA CYS A 229 0.72 14.81 -16.36
C CYS A 229 1.78 13.86 -15.79
N THR A 230 2.89 14.39 -15.27
CA THR A 230 3.94 13.56 -14.63
C THR A 230 3.38 12.72 -13.48
N ARG A 231 2.45 13.28 -12.70
CA ARG A 231 1.90 12.62 -11.50
C ARG A 231 0.77 11.63 -11.83
N SER A 232 -0.18 12.05 -12.66
CA SER A 232 -1.47 11.38 -12.85
C SER A 232 -1.79 11.06 -14.31
N GLY A 233 -0.84 11.21 -15.22
CA GLY A 233 -1.04 11.00 -16.65
C GLY A 233 -1.93 12.06 -17.31
N LYS A 234 -2.13 11.90 -18.62
CA LYS A 234 -2.99 12.77 -19.43
C LYS A 234 -4.45 12.38 -19.31
N LEU A 235 -5.30 13.35 -19.58
CA LEU A 235 -6.73 13.19 -19.81
C LEU A 235 -6.98 13.18 -21.31
N TYR A 236 -7.75 12.22 -21.79
CA TYR A 236 -8.03 12.03 -23.21
C TYR A 236 -9.52 12.16 -23.45
N ASP A 237 -9.94 12.80 -24.53
CA ASP A 237 -11.29 12.56 -25.04
C ASP A 237 -11.40 11.14 -25.59
N LEU A 238 -12.59 10.76 -26.07
CA LEU A 238 -12.79 9.40 -26.59
C LEU A 238 -11.87 9.07 -27.79
N GLU A 239 -11.61 10.05 -28.67
CA GLU A 239 -10.79 9.84 -29.86
C GLU A 239 -9.32 9.68 -29.49
N GLY A 240 -8.83 10.49 -28.55
CA GLY A 240 -7.51 10.35 -27.94
C GLY A 240 -7.36 9.02 -27.21
N ALA A 241 -8.38 8.59 -26.46
CA ALA A 241 -8.34 7.35 -25.69
C ALA A 241 -8.17 6.11 -26.58
N ARG A 242 -8.72 6.13 -27.81
CA ARG A 242 -8.56 5.06 -28.80
C ARG A 242 -7.15 4.97 -29.38
N GLN A 243 -6.38 6.05 -29.31
CA GLN A 243 -5.01 6.16 -29.85
C GLN A 243 -3.94 6.13 -28.75
N ALA A 244 -4.36 6.30 -27.50
CA ALA A 244 -3.47 6.42 -26.35
C ALA A 244 -2.64 5.15 -26.09
N CYS A 245 -3.19 3.96 -26.35
CA CYS A 245 -2.48 2.70 -26.08
C CYS A 245 -1.47 2.32 -27.19
N PRO A 246 -0.26 1.86 -26.83
CA PRO A 246 0.76 1.47 -27.80
C PRO A 246 0.43 0.12 -28.46
N ALA A 247 1.14 -0.22 -29.55
CA ALA A 247 0.95 -1.48 -30.25
C ALA A 247 1.14 -2.70 -29.31
N GLY A 248 0.26 -3.70 -29.42
CA GLY A 248 0.19 -4.85 -28.50
C GLY A 248 -0.58 -4.57 -27.20
N TRP A 249 -1.04 -3.34 -27.02
CA TRP A 249 -1.91 -2.90 -25.94
C TRP A 249 -3.16 -2.25 -26.51
N HIS A 250 -4.26 -2.28 -25.77
CA HIS A 250 -5.50 -1.62 -26.19
C HIS A 250 -6.22 -0.96 -25.01
N LEU A 251 -7.14 -0.06 -25.35
CA LEU A 251 -8.08 0.53 -24.41
C LEU A 251 -8.99 -0.59 -23.87
N PRO A 252 -9.03 -0.85 -22.55
CA PRO A 252 -9.77 -1.96 -22.00
C PRO A 252 -11.27 -1.85 -22.27
N ARG A 253 -11.89 -2.97 -22.62
CA ARG A 253 -13.34 -3.09 -22.70
C ARG A 253 -13.94 -3.19 -21.31
N ASP A 254 -15.25 -2.99 -21.24
CA ASP A 254 -15.99 -3.06 -19.99
C ASP A 254 -15.84 -4.43 -19.30
N ARG A 255 -15.85 -5.50 -20.11
CA ARG A 255 -15.63 -6.86 -19.60
C ARG A 255 -14.23 -7.05 -19.04
N GLU A 256 -13.21 -6.42 -19.63
CA GLU A 256 -11.83 -6.53 -19.16
C GLU A 256 -11.64 -5.79 -17.84
N TRP A 257 -12.26 -4.62 -17.69
CA TRP A 257 -12.34 -3.95 -16.38
C TRP A 257 -13.00 -4.84 -15.33
N MET A 258 -14.13 -5.48 -15.64
CA MET A 258 -14.79 -6.43 -14.74
C MET A 258 -13.89 -7.61 -14.38
N ASP A 259 -13.28 -8.27 -15.37
CA ASP A 259 -12.42 -9.44 -15.16
C ASP A 259 -11.19 -9.07 -14.30
N MET A 260 -10.62 -7.88 -14.50
CA MET A 260 -9.52 -7.37 -13.67
C MET A 260 -9.97 -7.08 -12.23
N LEU A 261 -11.13 -6.45 -12.04
CA LEU A 261 -11.66 -6.21 -10.70
C LEU A 261 -11.94 -7.52 -9.95
N VAL A 262 -12.54 -8.51 -10.62
CA VAL A 262 -12.76 -9.85 -10.05
C VAL A 262 -11.43 -10.54 -9.75
N GLY A 263 -10.44 -10.44 -10.65
CA GLY A 263 -9.11 -11.01 -10.47
C GLY A 263 -8.34 -10.43 -9.30
N LEU A 264 -8.44 -9.11 -9.08
CA LEU A 264 -7.83 -8.43 -7.93
C LEU A 264 -8.54 -8.74 -6.61
N THR A 265 -9.87 -8.66 -6.61
CA THR A 265 -10.68 -8.81 -5.38
C THR A 265 -10.95 -10.27 -5.01
N LYS A 266 -10.74 -11.20 -5.93
CA LYS A 266 -11.12 -12.62 -5.83
C LYS A 266 -12.61 -12.83 -5.54
N CYS A 267 -13.43 -11.90 -6.03
CA CYS A 267 -14.82 -11.75 -5.67
C CYS A 267 -15.75 -12.08 -6.82
N TYR A 268 -16.17 -13.34 -6.88
CA TYR A 268 -16.95 -13.84 -8.01
C TYR A 268 -18.46 -13.57 -7.89
N GLU A 269 -18.94 -13.15 -6.71
CA GLU A 269 -20.36 -12.89 -6.43
C GLU A 269 -20.87 -11.49 -6.84
N GLY A 270 -19.97 -10.64 -7.34
CA GLY A 270 -20.23 -9.25 -7.73
C GLY A 270 -19.27 -8.29 -7.04
N VAL A 271 -18.56 -7.48 -7.82
CA VAL A 271 -17.57 -6.52 -7.32
C VAL A 271 -18.19 -5.47 -6.41
N ASP A 272 -19.46 -5.13 -6.62
CA ASP A 272 -20.28 -4.22 -5.80
C ASP A 272 -20.52 -4.72 -4.37
N LYS A 273 -20.43 -6.04 -4.15
CA LYS A 273 -20.54 -6.67 -2.83
C LYS A 273 -19.17 -6.83 -2.15
N CYS A 274 -18.10 -6.42 -2.83
CA CYS A 274 -16.77 -6.80 -2.42
C CYS A 274 -16.12 -5.83 -1.45
N GLY A 275 -16.60 -5.83 -0.20
CA GLY A 275 -16.02 -5.07 0.91
C GLY A 275 -15.73 -3.61 0.53
N LYS A 276 -14.68 -3.01 1.08
CA LYS A 276 -14.22 -1.66 0.71
C LYS A 276 -13.05 -1.69 -0.28
N PHE A 277 -13.19 -2.44 -1.38
CA PHE A 277 -12.03 -2.70 -2.27
C PHE A 277 -11.46 -1.44 -2.93
N ALA A 278 -12.25 -0.36 -3.08
CA ALA A 278 -11.74 0.87 -3.69
C ALA A 278 -10.61 1.51 -2.87
N GLU A 279 -10.67 1.44 -1.53
CA GLU A 279 -9.59 1.92 -0.66
C GLU A 279 -8.27 1.21 -0.96
N LYS A 280 -8.35 -0.09 -1.28
CA LYS A 280 -7.23 -0.95 -1.64
C LYS A 280 -6.65 -0.72 -3.03
N MET A 281 -7.34 0.05 -3.87
CA MET A 281 -6.94 0.30 -5.26
C MET A 281 -6.46 1.75 -5.47
N LYS A 282 -6.92 2.67 -4.62
CA LYS A 282 -6.49 4.07 -4.59
C LYS A 282 -5.00 4.16 -4.25
N ALA A 283 -4.29 5.00 -4.99
CA ALA A 283 -2.92 5.37 -4.66
C ALA A 283 -2.85 5.96 -3.24
N THR A 284 -1.72 5.76 -2.56
CA THR A 284 -1.48 6.26 -1.19
C THR A 284 -1.49 7.79 -1.08
N THR A 285 -1.32 8.49 -2.21
CA THR A 285 -1.39 9.95 -2.28
C THR A 285 -2.22 10.41 -3.47
N GLY A 286 -2.50 11.72 -3.54
CA GLY A 286 -3.20 12.32 -4.69
C GLY A 286 -4.71 12.36 -4.56
N TRP A 287 -5.25 11.92 -3.41
CA TRP A 287 -6.63 12.15 -2.99
C TRP A 287 -6.64 13.18 -1.87
N HIS A 288 -7.64 14.07 -1.85
CA HIS A 288 -7.79 15.01 -0.74
C HIS A 288 -8.07 14.26 0.58
N GLY A 289 -7.50 14.72 1.69
CA GLY A 289 -7.70 14.06 2.99
C GLY A 289 -7.00 12.70 3.16
N GLY A 290 -6.13 12.31 2.23
CA GLY A 290 -5.38 11.05 2.28
C GLY A 290 -5.81 10.05 1.21
N GLY A 291 -4.86 9.27 0.68
CA GLY A 291 -5.09 8.27 -0.35
C GLY A 291 -5.69 6.96 0.16
N GLY A 292 -5.58 5.92 -0.67
CA GLY A 292 -5.86 4.54 -0.29
C GLY A 292 -4.65 3.81 0.26
N THR A 293 -4.72 2.49 0.28
CA THR A 293 -3.61 1.61 0.67
C THR A 293 -2.83 1.06 -0.52
N ASP A 294 -3.36 1.20 -1.75
CA ASP A 294 -2.79 0.64 -2.98
C ASP A 294 -2.37 -0.83 -2.87
N GLU A 295 -3.14 -1.63 -2.14
CA GLU A 295 -2.83 -3.04 -1.88
C GLU A 295 -2.75 -3.90 -3.16
N TYR A 296 -3.41 -3.48 -4.23
CA TYR A 296 -3.32 -4.22 -5.50
C TYR A 296 -2.15 -3.75 -6.37
N GLY A 297 -1.46 -2.68 -5.97
CA GLY A 297 -0.43 -2.03 -6.78
C GLY A 297 -0.97 -1.49 -8.10
N PHE A 298 -2.25 -1.13 -8.20
CA PHE A 298 -2.84 -0.56 -9.42
C PHE A 298 -2.75 0.98 -9.46
N SER A 299 -2.44 1.60 -8.32
CA SER A 299 -2.15 3.03 -8.12
C SER A 299 -3.14 3.96 -8.81
N VAL A 300 -4.41 3.93 -8.38
CA VAL A 300 -5.44 4.85 -8.89
C VAL A 300 -5.23 6.25 -8.30
N TYR A 301 -4.72 7.16 -9.12
CA TYR A 301 -4.64 8.59 -8.81
C TYR A 301 -5.94 9.31 -9.19
N SER A 302 -6.38 10.22 -8.32
CA SER A 302 -7.48 11.13 -8.62
C SER A 302 -7.03 12.18 -9.63
N SER A 303 -7.28 11.94 -10.90
CA SER A 303 -6.82 12.80 -12.00
C SER A 303 -7.83 13.90 -12.35
N GLY A 304 -8.99 13.90 -11.69
CA GLY A 304 -10.12 14.70 -12.09
C GLY A 304 -10.56 14.38 -13.51
N TYR A 305 -11.18 15.34 -14.17
CA TYR A 305 -11.50 15.25 -15.59
C TYR A 305 -11.59 16.64 -16.23
N ARG A 306 -11.49 16.67 -17.56
CA ARG A 306 -11.70 17.89 -18.34
C ARG A 306 -13.10 17.88 -18.90
N LYS A 307 -13.86 18.92 -18.64
CA LYS A 307 -15.25 19.08 -19.04
C LYS A 307 -15.38 20.12 -20.12
N VAL A 308 -16.09 19.78 -21.19
CA VAL A 308 -16.44 20.74 -22.25
C VAL A 308 -17.82 21.32 -21.94
N ILE A 309 -17.89 22.65 -21.90
CA ILE A 309 -19.10 23.43 -21.62
C ILE A 309 -19.45 24.25 -22.86
N GLY A 310 -20.64 24.02 -23.40
CA GLY A 310 -21.07 24.70 -24.63
C GLY A 310 -20.22 24.29 -25.82
N LYS A 311 -19.78 25.27 -26.62
CA LYS A 311 -19.06 25.00 -27.89
C LYS A 311 -17.55 24.86 -27.74
N SER A 312 -16.92 25.52 -26.77
CA SER A 312 -15.45 25.58 -26.68
C SER A 312 -14.91 25.91 -25.28
N THR A 313 -15.76 26.18 -24.30
CA THR A 313 -15.30 26.49 -22.94
C THR A 313 -14.92 25.20 -22.25
N VAL A 314 -13.78 25.20 -21.58
CA VAL A 314 -13.27 24.02 -20.87
C VAL A 314 -13.13 24.32 -19.39
N ARG A 315 -13.40 23.33 -18.56
CA ARG A 315 -13.11 23.37 -17.12
C ARG A 315 -12.45 22.08 -16.70
N TYR A 316 -11.61 22.18 -15.69
CA TYR A 316 -11.03 21.04 -15.01
C TYR A 316 -11.76 20.89 -13.67
N GLU A 317 -12.30 19.70 -13.41
CA GLU A 317 -13.13 19.43 -12.23
C GLU A 317 -12.61 18.19 -11.48
N GLU A 318 -12.85 18.15 -10.16
CA GLU A 318 -12.68 16.97 -9.29
C GLU A 318 -11.24 16.40 -9.17
N MET A 319 -10.18 17.19 -9.40
CA MET A 319 -8.83 16.79 -8.99
C MET A 319 -8.80 16.48 -7.49
N GLY A 320 -8.16 15.38 -7.11
CA GLY A 320 -8.16 14.90 -5.72
C GLY A 320 -9.48 14.28 -5.19
N GLU A 321 -10.59 14.40 -5.93
CA GLU A 321 -11.91 13.86 -5.54
C GLU A 321 -12.43 12.71 -6.42
N TYR A 322 -12.02 12.67 -7.69
CA TYR A 322 -12.53 11.73 -8.69
C TYR A 322 -11.43 11.20 -9.63
N ALA A 323 -11.54 9.91 -9.95
CA ALA A 323 -10.82 9.26 -11.03
C ALA A 323 -11.82 8.61 -12.00
N GLY A 324 -11.74 8.96 -13.29
CA GLY A 324 -12.53 8.36 -14.36
C GLY A 324 -11.65 7.73 -15.41
N PHE A 325 -12.06 6.57 -15.91
CA PHE A 325 -11.33 5.76 -16.88
C PHE A 325 -12.21 5.37 -18.05
N TRP A 326 -11.72 5.63 -19.25
CA TRP A 326 -12.40 5.19 -20.45
C TRP A 326 -12.46 3.67 -20.56
N SER A 327 -13.61 3.17 -21.02
CA SER A 327 -13.74 1.83 -21.59
C SER A 327 -13.82 1.93 -23.12
N ALA A 328 -13.28 0.94 -23.80
CA ALA A 328 -13.57 0.70 -25.21
C ALA A 328 -15.06 0.38 -25.40
N GLN A 329 -15.56 0.73 -26.58
CA GLN A 329 -16.97 0.64 -26.97
C GLN A 329 -17.47 -0.82 -26.98
N ASN A 330 -18.63 -1.07 -26.36
CA ASN A 330 -19.38 -2.31 -26.54
C ASN A 330 -20.37 -2.14 -27.72
N GLY A 331 -20.44 -3.12 -28.61
CA GLY A 331 -21.18 -3.03 -29.87
C GLY A 331 -22.71 -2.80 -29.75
N ARG A 332 -23.25 -2.37 -30.90
CA ARG A 332 -24.64 -2.04 -31.34
C ARG A 332 -25.20 -0.62 -31.11
N ASN A 333 -24.95 0.08 -30.00
CA ASN A 333 -25.65 1.37 -29.72
C ASN A 333 -24.74 2.57 -29.38
N GLU A 334 -23.47 2.59 -29.85
CA GLU A 334 -22.51 3.69 -29.57
C GLU A 334 -22.34 4.09 -28.09
N THR A 335 -22.72 3.19 -27.20
CA THR A 335 -22.76 3.45 -25.77
C THR A 335 -21.38 3.17 -25.19
N ILE A 336 -20.86 4.12 -24.42
CA ILE A 336 -19.51 4.07 -23.89
C ILE A 336 -19.61 4.09 -22.38
N TRP A 337 -18.95 3.11 -21.78
CA TRP A 337 -18.85 2.99 -20.33
C TRP A 337 -17.64 3.78 -19.84
N LEU A 338 -17.82 4.39 -18.68
CA LEU A 338 -16.75 4.98 -17.90
C LEU A 338 -16.68 4.22 -16.58
N TRP A 339 -15.47 3.82 -16.21
CA TRP A 339 -15.21 3.29 -14.89
C TRP A 339 -14.74 4.41 -13.98
N SER A 340 -15.30 4.52 -12.79
CA SER A 340 -15.06 5.69 -11.95
C SER A 340 -14.96 5.37 -10.47
N MET A 341 -14.20 6.20 -9.77
CA MET A 341 -13.96 6.07 -8.34
C MET A 341 -13.95 7.46 -7.71
N GLY A 342 -14.73 7.62 -6.65
CA GLY A 342 -14.78 8.85 -5.86
C GLY A 342 -13.99 8.72 -4.55
N ARG A 343 -13.54 9.84 -4.00
CA ARG A 343 -12.76 9.93 -2.76
C ARG A 343 -13.40 9.15 -1.60
N MET A 344 -14.70 9.38 -1.36
CA MET A 344 -15.46 8.75 -0.28
C MET A 344 -16.10 7.41 -0.67
N SER A 345 -15.93 6.97 -1.91
CA SER A 345 -16.52 5.71 -2.36
C SER A 345 -15.67 4.53 -1.91
N ASP A 346 -16.36 3.52 -1.39
CA ASP A 346 -15.79 2.21 -1.05
C ASP A 346 -15.76 1.26 -2.27
N GLN A 347 -16.30 1.70 -3.43
CA GLN A 347 -16.43 0.90 -4.66
C GLN A 347 -15.86 1.64 -5.89
N MET A 348 -15.55 0.87 -6.94
CA MET A 348 -15.41 1.40 -8.30
C MET A 348 -16.73 1.14 -9.04
N VAL A 349 -17.29 2.17 -9.67
CA VAL A 349 -18.61 2.09 -10.31
C VAL A 349 -18.52 2.36 -11.80
N ARG A 350 -19.31 1.59 -12.54
CA ARG A 350 -19.49 1.76 -13.98
C ARG A 350 -20.61 2.76 -14.26
N GLN A 351 -20.35 3.75 -15.12
CA GLN A 351 -21.28 4.82 -15.48
C GLN A 351 -21.42 4.92 -16.99
N LEU A 352 -22.63 5.21 -17.45
CA LEU A 352 -22.88 5.53 -18.86
C LEU A 352 -22.41 6.95 -19.14
N VAL A 353 -21.58 7.13 -20.18
CA VAL A 353 -21.19 8.46 -20.62
C VAL A 353 -22.36 9.07 -21.41
N PRO A 354 -22.95 10.18 -20.94
CA PRO A 354 -23.99 10.87 -21.69
C PRO A 354 -23.47 11.38 -23.03
N ASN A 355 -24.33 11.47 -24.05
CA ASN A 355 -23.91 11.92 -25.39
C ASN A 355 -23.25 13.30 -25.40
N ASN A 356 -23.66 14.23 -24.53
CA ASN A 356 -23.08 15.56 -24.39
C ASN A 356 -21.73 15.58 -23.63
N ALA A 357 -21.31 14.45 -23.04
CA ALA A 357 -20.08 14.31 -22.29
C ALA A 357 -19.01 13.51 -23.05
N LYS A 358 -19.26 13.08 -24.30
CA LYS A 358 -18.28 12.35 -25.14
C LYS A 358 -17.00 13.14 -25.41
N ASN A 359 -17.07 14.47 -25.37
CA ASN A 359 -15.94 15.38 -25.55
C ASN A 359 -15.22 15.73 -24.24
N ASN A 360 -15.70 15.23 -23.10
CA ASN A 360 -14.95 15.34 -21.86
C ASN A 360 -13.70 14.47 -21.94
N ALA A 361 -12.66 14.83 -21.19
CA ALA A 361 -11.43 14.07 -21.15
C ALA A 361 -11.25 13.36 -19.80
N TYR A 362 -11.00 12.06 -19.84
CA TYR A 362 -10.78 11.18 -18.69
C TYR A 362 -9.47 10.40 -18.86
N SER A 363 -9.00 9.76 -17.80
CA SER A 363 -7.78 8.98 -17.85
C SER A 363 -7.93 7.70 -18.66
N VAL A 364 -6.81 7.15 -19.11
CA VAL A 364 -6.75 5.87 -19.83
C VAL A 364 -5.81 4.93 -19.09
N ARG A 365 -6.20 3.65 -19.02
CA ARG A 365 -5.32 2.52 -18.73
C ARG A 365 -5.25 1.66 -19.96
N CYS A 366 -4.14 0.95 -20.14
CA CYS A 366 -3.99 -0.01 -21.23
C CYS A 366 -3.85 -1.42 -20.66
N ILE A 367 -4.39 -2.38 -21.39
CA ILE A 367 -4.25 -3.81 -21.13
C ILE A 367 -3.56 -4.47 -22.33
N ASN A 368 -2.71 -5.46 -22.08
CA ASN A 368 -2.02 -6.17 -23.15
C ASN A 368 -2.96 -7.15 -23.88
N GLY A 369 -2.57 -7.48 -25.12
CA GLY A 369 -3.34 -8.34 -26.01
C GLY A 369 -4.16 -7.55 -27.03
N ASN A 370 -4.89 -8.27 -27.87
CA ASN A 370 -5.72 -7.72 -28.94
C ASN A 370 -7.21 -7.96 -28.71
#